data_AF-A0A7J0BU57-F1
#
_entry.id   AF-A0A7J0BU57-F1
#
_cell.length_a   1.000
_cell.length_b   1.000
_cell.length_c   1.000
_cell.angle_alpha   90.00
_cell.angle_beta   90.00
_cell.angle_gamma   90.00
#
_symmetry.space_group_name_H-M   'P 1'
#
loop_
_entity.id
_entity.type
_entity.pdbx_description
1 polymer ?
#
loop_
_entity_poly.entity_id
_entity_poly.type
_entity_poly.pdbx_seq_one_letter_code
_entity_poly.pdbx_strand_id
1 'polypeptide(L)'
;MVKNSMDEMLERLGRNFAEFAGTLRDVERTEEGHFIVPPDVMVSLVGHVEELFGTVRRTQDSVKTALQNEHLSREREWNRLLLETDSGTEH
;
A
#
# COMPACT_ATOMS: atom_id res chain seq x y z
N MET A 1 -4.67 -7.89 10.53
CA MET A 1 -3.99 -6.58 10.41
C MET A 1 -3.34 -6.42 9.04
N VAL A 2 -2.33 -7.23 8.69
CA VAL A 2 -1.67 -7.18 7.36
C VAL A 2 -2.65 -7.37 6.20
N LYS A 3 -3.53 -8.38 6.30
CA LYS A 3 -4.57 -8.65 5.29
C LYS A 3 -5.45 -7.40 5.05
N ASN A 4 -5.96 -6.78 6.11
CA ASN A 4 -6.78 -5.56 5.99
C ASN A 4 -6.02 -4.42 5.32
N SER A 5 -4.73 -4.21 5.66
CA SER A 5 -3.90 -3.19 5.01
C SER A 5 -3.63 -3.48 3.53
N MET A 6 -3.57 -4.75 3.13
CA MET A 6 -3.47 -5.16 1.72
C MET A 6 -4.80 -5.02 0.99
N ASP A 7 -5.92 -5.37 1.62
CA ASP A 7 -7.27 -5.20 1.06
C ASP A 7 -7.56 -3.70 0.82
N GLU A 8 -7.26 -2.83 1.80
CA GLU A 8 -7.36 -1.38 1.66
C GLU A 8 -6.44 -0.82 0.56
N MET A 9 -5.25 -1.40 0.37
CA MET A 9 -4.35 -1.05 -0.72
C MET A 9 -4.98 -1.38 -2.07
N LEU A 10 -5.51 -2.59 -2.24
CA LEU A 10 -6.12 -3.04 -3.48
C LEU A 10 -7.34 -2.18 -3.85
N GLU A 11 -8.18 -1.84 -2.87
CA GLU A 11 -9.30 -0.93 -3.09
C GLU A 11 -8.86 0.47 -3.52
N ARG A 12 -7.83 1.02 -2.88
CA ARG A 12 -7.28 2.35 -3.25
C ARG A 12 -6.64 2.33 -4.63
N LEU A 13 -5.83 1.31 -4.94
CA LEU A 13 -5.26 1.14 -6.27
C LEU A 13 -6.35 1.00 -7.33
N GLY A 14 -7.41 0.22 -7.06
CA GLY A 14 -8.54 0.06 -7.96
C GLY A 14 -9.25 1.38 -8.26
N ARG A 15 -9.48 2.23 -7.26
CA ARG A 15 -10.04 3.58 -7.46
C ARG A 15 -9.11 4.47 -8.28
N ASN A 16 -7.83 4.51 -7.95
CA ASN A 16 -6.85 5.32 -8.67
C ASN A 16 -6.71 4.89 -10.15
N PHE A 17 -6.76 3.58 -10.43
CA PHE A 17 -6.76 3.08 -11.80
C PHE A 17 -8.02 3.46 -12.57
N ALA A 18 -9.18 3.44 -11.91
CA ALA A 18 -10.44 3.86 -12.53
C ALA A 18 -10.43 5.37 -12.86
N GLU A 19 -9.91 6.20 -11.95
CA GLU A 19 -9.76 7.64 -12.16
C GLU A 19 -8.75 7.95 -13.26
N PHE A 20 -7.58 7.30 -13.24
CA PHE A 20 -6.56 7.42 -14.30
C PHE A 20 -7.12 7.06 -15.68
N ALA A 21 -7.88 5.96 -15.78
CA ALA A 21 -8.53 5.56 -17.02
C ALA A 21 -9.62 6.56 -17.45
N GLY A 22 -10.25 7.26 -16.50
CA GLY A 22 -11.16 8.37 -16.75
C GLY A 22 -10.44 9.54 -17.40
N THR A 23 -9.34 10.00 -16.80
CA THR A 23 -8.50 11.10 -17.31
C THR A 23 -7.97 10.85 -18.72
N LEU A 24 -7.65 9.60 -19.05
CA LEU A 24 -7.22 9.24 -20.41
C LEU A 24 -8.30 9.44 -21.49
N ARG A 25 -9.59 9.52 -21.10
CA ARG A 25 -10.69 9.81 -22.05
C ARG A 25 -10.74 11.28 -22.45
N ASP A 26 -10.14 12.15 -21.65
CA ASP A 26 -10.09 13.60 -21.89
C ASP A 26 -8.94 13.98 -22.84
N VAL A 27 -8.17 12.97 -23.32
CA VAL A 27 -7.17 13.17 -24.36
C VAL A 27 -7.87 13.47 -25.69
N GLU A 28 -7.57 14.62 -26.25
CA GLU A 28 -8.13 15.08 -27.51
C GLU A 28 -7.42 14.42 -28.71
N ARG A 29 -8.08 14.43 -29.87
CA ARG A 29 -7.48 13.98 -31.13
C ARG A 29 -7.54 15.10 -32.16
N THR A 30 -6.47 15.23 -32.95
CA THR A 30 -6.49 16.05 -34.16
C THR A 30 -7.37 15.42 -35.23
N GLU A 31 -7.77 16.21 -36.23
CA GLU A 31 -8.48 15.71 -37.42
C GLU A 31 -7.67 14.64 -38.18
N GLU A 32 -6.34 14.68 -38.06
CA GLU A 32 -5.39 13.70 -38.63
C GLU A 32 -5.21 12.45 -37.76
N GLY A 33 -5.83 12.41 -36.57
CA GLY A 33 -5.81 11.26 -35.65
C GLY A 33 -4.66 11.24 -34.65
N HIS A 34 -3.88 12.33 -34.54
CA HIS A 34 -2.83 12.46 -33.51
C HIS A 34 -3.44 12.76 -32.14
N PHE A 35 -2.91 12.16 -31.08
CA PHE A 35 -3.32 12.49 -29.72
C PHE A 35 -2.70 13.81 -29.27
N ILE A 36 -3.53 14.72 -28.78
CA ILE A 36 -3.10 15.91 -28.05
C ILE A 36 -3.46 15.67 -26.59
N VAL A 37 -2.46 15.72 -25.72
CA VAL A 37 -2.68 15.64 -24.27
C VAL A 37 -2.69 17.07 -23.73
N PRO A 38 -3.85 17.58 -23.31
CA PRO A 38 -3.92 18.89 -22.66
C PRO A 38 -2.99 18.95 -21.43
N PRO A 39 -2.38 20.10 -21.11
CA PRO A 39 -1.47 20.22 -19.96
C PRO A 39 -2.12 19.83 -18.62
N ASP A 40 -3.38 20.15 -18.43
CA ASP A 40 -4.20 19.75 -17.27
C ASP A 40 -4.37 18.24 -17.19
N VAL A 41 -4.67 17.57 -18.32
CA VAL A 41 -4.73 16.11 -18.40
C VAL A 41 -3.37 15.50 -18.04
N MET A 42 -2.27 16.06 -18.52
CA MET A 42 -0.92 15.59 -18.17
C MET A 42 -0.63 15.71 -16.67
N VAL A 43 -0.97 16.84 -16.04
CA VAL A 43 -0.80 17.05 -14.60
C VAL A 43 -1.63 16.03 -13.80
N SER A 44 -2.87 15.78 -14.21
CA SER A 44 -3.72 14.77 -13.58
C SER A 44 -3.14 13.36 -13.73
N LEU A 45 -2.65 12.98 -14.91
CA LEU A 45 -2.01 11.68 -15.13
C LEU A 45 -0.79 11.48 -14.23
N VAL A 46 0.06 12.50 -14.08
CA VAL A 46 1.21 12.46 -13.17
C VAL A 46 0.75 12.30 -11.72
N GLY A 47 -0.25 13.08 -11.29
CA GLY A 47 -0.79 12.99 -9.92
C GLY A 47 -1.34 11.59 -9.58
N HIS A 48 -2.06 10.96 -10.51
CA HIS A 48 -2.55 9.60 -10.33
C HIS A 48 -1.40 8.59 -10.19
N VAL A 49 -0.32 8.73 -10.97
CA VAL A 49 0.87 7.88 -10.87
C VAL A 49 1.56 8.07 -9.51
N GLU A 50 1.74 9.30 -9.07
CA GLU A 50 2.29 9.60 -7.74
C GLU A 50 1.45 8.96 -6.63
N GLU A 51 0.13 9.01 -6.74
CA GLU A 51 -0.76 8.44 -5.73
C GLU A 51 -0.77 6.92 -5.72
N LEU A 52 -0.61 6.26 -6.88
CA LEU A 52 -0.38 4.81 -6.97
C LEU A 52 0.88 4.41 -6.21
N PHE A 53 2.02 5.06 -6.49
CA PHE A 53 3.27 4.78 -5.78
C PHE A 53 3.19 5.10 -4.29
N GLY A 54 2.55 6.23 -3.94
CA GLY A 54 2.33 6.62 -2.55
C GLY A 54 1.44 5.65 -1.78
N THR A 55 0.46 5.02 -2.44
CA THR A 55 -0.39 3.98 -1.84
C THR A 55 0.40 2.71 -1.55
N VAL A 56 1.18 2.23 -2.52
CA VAL A 56 2.03 1.04 -2.33
C VAL A 56 3.03 1.24 -1.19
N ARG A 57 3.69 2.41 -1.13
CA ARG A 57 4.66 2.71 -0.09
C ARG A 57 4.03 2.72 1.32
N ARG A 58 2.87 3.36 1.48
CA ARG A 58 2.14 3.39 2.76
C ARG A 58 1.75 1.99 3.24
N THR A 59 1.33 1.13 2.31
CA THR A 59 1.02 -0.26 2.63
C THR A 59 2.27 -1.04 3.01
N GLN A 60 3.38 -0.90 2.28
CA GLN A 60 4.65 -1.53 2.64
C GLN A 60 5.11 -1.15 4.05
N ASP A 61 5.04 0.12 4.42
CA ASP A 61 5.37 0.59 5.76
C ASP A 61 4.44 -0.03 6.82
N SER A 62 3.13 -0.08 6.53
CA SER A 62 2.15 -0.70 7.44
C SER A 62 2.39 -2.19 7.64
N VAL A 63 2.70 -2.93 6.57
CA VAL A 63 3.06 -4.35 6.64
C VAL A 63 4.36 -4.55 7.41
N LYS A 64 5.38 -3.72 7.17
CA LYS A 64 6.64 -3.79 7.89
C LYS A 64 6.43 -3.60 9.40
N THR A 65 5.67 -2.58 9.80
CA THR A 65 5.34 -2.34 11.21
C THR A 65 4.57 -3.51 11.81
N ALA A 66 3.61 -4.08 11.08
CA ALA A 66 2.87 -5.25 11.54
C ALA A 66 3.77 -6.46 11.80
N LEU A 67 4.71 -6.75 10.88
CA LEU A 67 5.67 -7.85 11.02
C LEU A 67 6.66 -7.61 12.16
N GLN A 68 7.13 -6.37 12.34
CA GLN A 68 8.00 -6.01 13.46
C GLN A 68 7.28 -6.19 14.80
N ASN A 69 6.02 -5.77 14.90
CA ASN A 69 5.22 -5.96 16.11
C ASN A 69 4.95 -7.43 16.40
N GLU A 70 4.69 -8.25 15.37
CA GLU A 70 4.49 -9.69 15.54
C GLU A 70 5.78 -10.37 16.01
N HIS A 71 6.94 -10.00 15.44
CA HIS A 71 8.24 -10.51 15.89
C HIS A 71 8.50 -10.16 17.36
N LEU A 72 8.30 -8.90 17.75
CA LEU A 72 8.43 -8.46 19.15
C LEU A 72 7.45 -9.18 20.09
N SER A 73 6.23 -9.47 19.62
CA SER A 73 5.25 -10.23 20.39
C SER A 73 5.69 -11.68 20.60
N ARG A 74 6.23 -12.34 19.58
CA ARG A 74 6.76 -13.71 19.71
C ARG A 74 7.97 -13.76 20.62
N GLU A 75 8.87 -12.79 20.53
CA GLU A 75 10.05 -12.70 21.40
C GLU A 75 9.65 -12.53 22.87
N ARG A 76 8.66 -11.68 23.16
CA ARG A 76 8.08 -11.53 24.51
C ARG A 76 7.47 -12.84 25.03
N GLU A 77 6.77 -13.56 24.16
CA GLU A 77 6.16 -14.84 24.52
C GLU A 77 7.22 -15.91 24.81
N TRP A 78 8.28 -15.99 24.01
CA TRP A 78 9.41 -16.88 24.28
C TRP A 78 10.11 -16.55 25.60
N ASN A 79 10.35 -15.27 25.87
CA ASN A 79 10.93 -14.83 27.15
C ASN A 79 10.02 -15.19 28.34
N ARG A 80 8.70 -15.06 28.18
CA ARG A 80 7.73 -15.49 29.20
C ARG A 80 7.82 -17.00 29.45
N LEU A 81 7.82 -17.82 28.41
CA LEU A 81 7.92 -19.28 28.51
C LEU A 81 9.25 -19.71 29.15
N LEU A 82 10.37 -19.05 28.82
CA LEU A 82 11.66 -19.30 29.44
C LEU A 82 11.66 -18.95 30.93
N LEU A 83 11.12 -17.79 31.31
CA LEU A 83 10.99 -17.40 32.72
C LEU A 83 10.06 -18.34 33.51
N GLU A 84 8.96 -18.78 32.91
CA GLU A 84 8.05 -19.77 33.50
C GLU A 84 8.70 -21.15 33.64
N THR A 85 9.61 -21.51 32.75
CA THR A 85 10.38 -22.77 32.83
C THR A 85 11.48 -22.69 33.89
N ASP A 86 12.22 -21.59 33.98
CA ASP A 86 13.26 -21.37 35.01
C ASP A 86 12.67 -21.31 36.43
N SER A 87 11.45 -20.77 36.58
CA SER A 87 10.73 -20.77 37.87
C SER A 87 10.06 -22.12 38.21
N GLY A 88 9.89 -23.01 37.23
CA GLY A 88 9.36 -24.36 37.42
C GLY A 88 10.43 -25.42 37.73
N THR A 89 11.71 -25.09 37.58
CA THR A 89 12.84 -26.00 37.86
C THR A 89 13.29 -26.06 39.34
N GLU A 90 12.64 -25.34 40.25
CA GLU A 90 12.81 -25.54 41.70
C GLU A 90 11.89 -26.67 42.22
N HIS A 91 12.10 -27.91 41.77
CA HIS A 91 11.67 -29.13 42.46
C HIS A 91 12.67 -30.27 42.26
#